data_AF-A0AAN6GI37-F1
#
_entry.id   AF-A0AAN6GI37-F1
#
_cell.length_a   1.000
_cell.length_b   1.000
_cell.length_c   1.000
_cell.angle_alpha   90.00
_cell.angle_beta   90.00
_cell.angle_gamma   90.00
#
_symmetry.space_group_name_H-M   'P 1'
#
loop_
_entity.id
_entity.type
_entity.pdbx_description
1 polymer ?
#
loop_
_entity_poly.entity_id
_entity_poly.type
_entity_poly.pdbx_seq_one_letter_code
_entity_poly.pdbx_strand_id
1 'polypeptide(L)'
;MASRTHTPTASGTASPVRPARGDSFGTPGTGAGAGAGVGRASKRALRDYYGIQSAGLESSGDSTQSRTGALDAAEGETNKDPYDPDSPAFNVTSAYDSLISTMSLAELLRKSAELVSEIRELDGEKQSLVYNHHHELVAASETIRKMKTRADGLDPSLDSLQSSFSTMSQLAETLALPPHLTAPVLARHGSVPSTASAAASTANPQ
;
A
#
# COMPACT_ATOMS: atom_id res chain seq x y z
N MET A 1 7.57 38.56 61.98
CA MET A 1 7.47 37.11 61.70
C MET A 1 7.32 36.97 60.18
N ALA A 2 8.40 36.91 59.38
CA ALA A 2 9.32 35.78 59.15
C ALA A 2 8.55 34.54 58.64
N SER A 3 8.76 33.93 57.45
CA SER A 3 9.75 34.07 56.38
C SER A 3 9.24 33.38 55.11
N ARG A 4 9.67 33.87 53.93
CA ARG A 4 9.61 33.16 52.65
C ARG A 4 10.61 32.01 52.64
N THR A 5 10.27 30.87 52.03
CA THR A 5 11.27 29.86 51.63
C THR A 5 11.04 29.44 50.18
N HIS A 6 11.96 29.91 49.33
CA HIS A 6 12.26 29.38 48.01
C HIS A 6 13.11 28.12 48.19
N THR A 7 12.87 27.09 47.38
CA THR A 7 13.78 25.96 47.20
C THR A 7 14.46 26.07 45.83
N PRO A 8 15.78 26.31 45.79
CA PRO A 8 16.59 26.00 44.63
C PRO A 8 17.25 24.62 44.83
N THR A 9 17.25 23.78 43.80
CA THR A 9 18.31 22.79 43.66
C THR A 9 18.60 22.61 42.17
N ALA A 10 19.86 22.88 41.83
CA ALA A 10 20.44 22.79 40.51
C ALA A 10 21.69 21.92 40.59
N SER A 11 22.06 21.36 39.44
CA SER A 11 23.30 20.63 39.13
C SER A 11 23.29 19.16 39.58
N GLY A 12 23.69 18.19 38.78
CA GLY A 12 24.38 18.21 37.49
C GLY A 12 25.23 16.94 37.40
N THR A 13 25.08 16.14 36.34
CA THR A 13 26.03 15.08 35.95
C THR A 13 25.62 14.63 34.55
N ALA A 14 26.22 15.22 33.52
CA ALA A 14 27.42 14.74 32.82
C ALA A 14 27.11 13.64 31.78
N SER A 15 27.19 14.04 30.51
CA SER A 15 27.17 13.20 29.31
C SER A 15 28.27 12.14 29.28
N PRO A 16 28.15 11.16 28.37
CA PRO A 16 29.27 10.96 27.45
C PRO A 16 28.85 10.94 25.98
N VAL A 17 29.61 11.71 25.20
CA VAL A 17 29.72 11.71 23.74
C VAL A 17 30.54 10.50 23.28
N ARG A 18 30.11 9.78 22.22
CA ARG A 18 31.01 9.15 21.19
C ARG A 18 30.23 8.44 20.06
N PRO A 19 30.85 8.14 18.90
CA PRO A 19 31.02 9.07 17.77
C PRO A 19 30.38 8.56 16.47
N ALA A 20 30.20 9.46 15.50
CA ALA A 20 29.88 9.13 14.11
C ALA A 20 31.08 8.48 13.40
N ARG A 21 30.86 7.38 12.67
CA ARG A 21 31.74 6.89 11.60
C ARG A 21 31.06 5.81 10.74
N GLY A 22 31.09 6.03 9.42
CA GLY A 22 31.18 4.95 8.44
C GLY A 22 30.04 4.84 7.44
N ASP A 23 30.05 5.70 6.41
CA ASP A 23 29.47 5.35 5.11
C ASP A 23 30.12 4.06 4.60
N SER A 24 29.29 3.07 4.26
CA SER A 24 29.67 1.98 3.37
C SER A 24 28.46 1.61 2.51
N PHE A 25 28.45 2.19 1.31
CA PHE A 25 27.65 1.74 0.19
C PHE A 25 28.07 0.31 -0.16
N GLY A 26 27.22 -0.66 0.17
CA GLY A 26 27.36 -2.06 -0.21
C GLY A 26 26.11 -2.49 -0.97
N THR A 27 26.21 -2.54 -2.30
CA THR A 27 25.26 -3.24 -3.17
C THR A 27 25.32 -4.74 -2.88
N PRO A 28 24.22 -5.43 -2.52
CA PRO A 28 24.17 -6.87 -2.62
C PRO A 28 23.73 -7.24 -4.04
N GLY A 29 24.69 -7.80 -4.76
CA GLY A 29 24.49 -8.41 -6.06
C GLY A 29 23.54 -9.62 -6.00
N THR A 30 22.99 -9.87 -7.17
CA THR A 30 22.20 -11.01 -7.59
C THR A 30 22.81 -12.34 -7.14
N GLY A 31 22.25 -12.92 -6.08
CA GLY A 31 22.48 -14.31 -5.70
C GLY A 31 21.25 -15.14 -6.04
N ALA A 32 21.26 -15.75 -7.22
CA ALA A 32 20.35 -16.84 -7.57
C ALA A 32 20.75 -18.08 -6.77
N GLY A 33 19.81 -18.63 -5.99
CA GLY A 33 20.03 -19.89 -5.27
C GLY A 33 18.87 -20.30 -4.37
N ALA A 34 18.06 -21.23 -4.87
CA ALA A 34 17.33 -22.27 -4.14
C ALA A 34 16.53 -21.89 -2.87
N GLY A 35 15.24 -21.62 -3.06
CA GLY A 35 14.23 -21.53 -1.99
C GLY A 35 12.83 -21.73 -2.56
N ALA A 36 12.59 -22.86 -3.23
CA ALA A 36 11.30 -23.20 -3.81
C ALA A 36 10.34 -23.67 -2.72
N GLY A 37 9.22 -22.97 -2.52
CA GLY A 37 8.07 -23.48 -1.76
C GLY A 37 7.25 -22.42 -1.05
N VAL A 38 7.84 -21.64 -0.14
CA VAL A 38 7.05 -20.92 0.88
C VAL A 38 6.75 -19.46 0.51
N GLY A 39 7.69 -18.76 -0.15
CA GLY A 39 7.52 -17.34 -0.47
C GLY A 39 6.52 -17.03 -1.58
N ARG A 40 6.18 -18.01 -2.44
CA ARG A 40 5.21 -17.80 -3.52
C ARG A 40 3.77 -17.83 -3.01
N ALA A 41 3.49 -18.63 -1.99
CA ALA A 41 2.18 -18.71 -1.36
C ALA A 41 1.88 -17.42 -0.58
N SER A 42 2.80 -16.95 0.27
CA SER A 42 2.64 -15.67 0.99
C SER A 42 2.55 -14.47 0.06
N LYS A 43 3.36 -14.45 -1.02
CA LYS A 43 3.29 -13.38 -2.02
C LYS A 43 1.96 -13.40 -2.80
N ARG A 44 1.37 -14.58 -3.01
CA ARG A 44 0.06 -14.73 -3.66
C ARG A 44 -1.07 -14.32 -2.72
N ALA A 45 -1.03 -14.76 -1.46
CA ALA A 45 -2.00 -14.38 -0.41
C ALA A 45 -2.04 -12.85 -0.21
N LEU A 46 -0.88 -12.20 -0.17
CA LEU A 46 -0.81 -10.74 -0.10
C LEU A 46 -1.36 -10.08 -1.37
N ARG A 47 -1.11 -10.64 -2.56
CA ARG A 47 -1.63 -10.11 -3.82
C ARG A 47 -3.15 -10.19 -3.89
N ASP A 48 -3.72 -11.29 -3.39
CA ASP A 48 -5.17 -11.53 -3.36
C ASP A 48 -5.85 -10.64 -2.29
N TYR A 49 -5.21 -10.44 -1.13
CA TYR A 49 -5.69 -9.54 -0.06
C TYR A 49 -5.78 -8.07 -0.50
N TYR A 50 -4.80 -7.59 -1.27
CA TYR A 50 -4.79 -6.21 -1.77
C TYR A 50 -5.48 -6.03 -3.14
N GLY A 51 -6.10 -7.08 -3.69
CA GLY A 51 -6.81 -7.01 -4.96
C GLY A 51 -5.94 -6.59 -6.15
N ILE A 52 -4.61 -6.81 -6.08
CA ILE A 52 -3.65 -6.38 -7.09
C ILE A 52 -3.57 -7.43 -8.20
N GLN A 53 -4.72 -7.78 -8.76
CA GLN A 53 -4.76 -8.55 -9.99
C GLN A 53 -4.72 -7.54 -11.14
N SER A 54 -3.60 -7.52 -11.87
CA SER A 54 -3.41 -6.93 -13.20
C SER A 54 -3.52 -5.41 -13.38
N ALA A 55 -2.69 -4.62 -12.67
CA ALA A 55 -2.39 -3.23 -13.08
C ALA A 55 -0.99 -3.06 -13.71
N GLY A 56 -0.22 -4.12 -13.92
CA GLY A 56 1.10 -3.99 -14.54
C GLY A 56 1.79 -5.31 -14.81
N LEU A 57 1.44 -5.97 -15.91
CA LEU A 57 2.34 -6.69 -16.83
C LEU A 57 1.46 -7.38 -17.89
N GLU A 58 1.15 -6.63 -18.95
CA GLU A 58 0.78 -7.24 -20.22
C GLU A 58 2.05 -7.69 -20.92
N SER A 59 2.28 -9.01 -20.96
CA SER A 59 2.90 -9.66 -22.10
C SER A 59 2.71 -11.17 -21.99
N SER A 60 1.92 -11.69 -22.93
CA SER A 60 2.01 -13.03 -23.51
C SER A 60 1.80 -14.23 -22.59
N GLY A 61 0.64 -14.90 -22.73
CA GLY A 61 0.53 -16.33 -22.44
C GLY A 61 -0.80 -16.80 -21.86
N ASP A 62 -1.65 -17.27 -22.75
CA ASP A 62 -2.55 -18.43 -22.57
C ASP A 62 -3.74 -18.32 -21.60
N SER A 63 -4.91 -18.12 -22.20
CA SER A 63 -6.23 -18.22 -21.59
C SER A 63 -6.67 -19.68 -21.49
N THR A 64 -6.44 -20.33 -20.34
CA THR A 64 -7.22 -21.51 -19.94
C THR A 64 -7.98 -21.20 -18.65
N GLN A 65 -9.29 -21.29 -18.80
CA GLN A 65 -10.36 -21.27 -17.80
C GLN A 65 -9.95 -21.76 -16.40
N SER A 66 -10.31 -21.00 -15.37
CA SER A 66 -11.10 -21.57 -14.27
C SER A 66 -11.83 -20.45 -13.51
N ARG A 67 -13.07 -20.23 -13.94
CA ARG A 67 -14.11 -19.68 -13.05
C ARG A 67 -14.45 -20.80 -12.07
N THR A 68 -13.84 -20.78 -10.90
CA THR A 68 -14.33 -21.52 -9.74
C THR A 68 -14.30 -20.55 -8.56
N GLY A 69 -15.32 -19.70 -8.52
CA GLY A 69 -15.86 -19.28 -7.24
C GLY A 69 -16.53 -20.49 -6.61
N ALA A 70 -16.29 -20.69 -5.32
CA ALA A 70 -16.54 -21.89 -4.49
C ALA A 70 -15.25 -22.65 -4.20
N LEU A 71 -15.14 -23.08 -2.93
CA LEU A 71 -13.98 -23.72 -2.27
C LEU A 71 -12.94 -22.66 -1.83
N ASP A 72 -13.13 -21.97 -0.71
CA ASP A 72 -12.84 -22.56 0.60
C ASP A 72 -13.53 -21.75 1.71
N ALA A 73 -14.71 -22.22 2.13
CA ALA A 73 -15.47 -21.74 3.28
C ALA A 73 -15.78 -22.95 4.19
N ALA A 74 -14.78 -23.81 4.39
CA ALA A 74 -14.93 -25.01 5.18
C ALA A 74 -13.56 -25.48 5.68
N GLU A 75 -13.08 -24.90 6.78
CA GLU A 75 -12.48 -25.63 7.91
C GLU A 75 -12.55 -24.75 9.17
N GLY A 76 -13.76 -24.70 9.72
CA GLY A 76 -14.04 -24.25 11.06
C GLY A 76 -15.22 -25.09 11.51
N GLU A 77 -14.97 -26.36 11.83
CA GLU A 77 -15.90 -27.09 12.67
C GLU A 77 -16.12 -26.21 13.89
N THR A 78 -17.27 -25.55 13.98
CA THR A 78 -17.58 -24.73 15.13
C THR A 78 -17.59 -25.70 16.30
N ASN A 79 -16.49 -25.76 17.06
CA ASN A 79 -16.46 -26.55 18.27
C ASN A 79 -17.60 -26.01 19.14
N LYS A 80 -18.66 -26.80 19.31
CA LYS A 80 -19.86 -26.42 20.10
C LYS A 80 -19.81 -27.04 21.49
N ASP A 81 -18.60 -27.34 21.96
CA ASP A 81 -18.40 -27.90 23.29
C ASP A 81 -18.73 -26.83 24.35
N PRO A 82 -19.78 -27.04 25.18
CA PRO A 82 -20.17 -26.07 26.20
C PRO A 82 -19.14 -25.93 27.34
N TYR A 83 -18.12 -26.80 27.35
CA TYR A 83 -17.08 -26.91 28.36
C TYR A 83 -15.74 -26.29 27.92
N ASP A 84 -15.59 -25.97 26.64
CA ASP A 84 -14.36 -25.43 26.05
C ASP A 84 -14.38 -23.88 26.11
N PRO A 85 -13.42 -23.22 26.78
CA PRO A 85 -13.37 -21.76 26.88
C PRO A 85 -13.24 -21.03 25.52
N ASP A 86 -12.72 -21.71 24.49
CA ASP A 86 -12.55 -21.15 23.15
C ASP A 86 -13.81 -21.33 22.27
N SER A 87 -14.80 -22.09 22.75
CA SER A 87 -16.04 -22.35 22.01
C SER A 87 -17.00 -21.15 22.07
N PRO A 88 -17.66 -20.78 20.95
CA PRO A 88 -18.75 -19.82 20.97
C PRO A 88 -19.99 -20.29 21.75
N ALA A 89 -20.08 -21.57 22.10
CA ALA A 89 -21.16 -22.15 22.91
C ALA A 89 -20.77 -22.33 24.38
N PHE A 90 -19.62 -21.79 24.81
CA PHE A 90 -19.10 -21.95 26.16
C PHE A 90 -20.09 -21.46 27.22
N ASN A 91 -20.36 -22.32 28.21
CA ASN A 91 -21.17 -21.97 29.37
C ASN A 91 -20.34 -22.14 30.65
N VAL A 92 -20.03 -20.99 31.26
CA VAL A 92 -19.20 -20.88 32.46
C VAL A 92 -19.75 -21.73 33.60
N THR A 93 -21.07 -21.73 33.81
CA THR A 93 -21.70 -22.41 34.95
C THR A 93 -21.58 -23.93 34.82
N SER A 94 -21.89 -24.48 33.64
CA SER A 94 -21.73 -25.93 33.40
C SER A 94 -20.27 -26.38 33.38
N ALA A 95 -19.36 -25.56 32.85
CA ALA A 95 -17.93 -25.84 32.86
C ALA A 95 -17.36 -25.85 34.28
N TYR A 96 -17.76 -24.88 35.10
CA TYR A 96 -17.37 -24.78 36.50
C TYR A 96 -17.89 -25.93 37.36
N ASP A 97 -19.17 -26.28 37.21
CA ASP A 97 -19.79 -27.41 37.93
C ASP A 97 -19.10 -28.73 37.57
N SER A 98 -18.78 -28.93 36.30
CA SER A 98 -17.97 -30.05 35.82
C SER A 98 -16.59 -30.05 36.49
N LEU A 99 -15.90 -28.91 36.55
CA LEU A 99 -14.56 -28.80 37.12
C LEU A 99 -14.51 -29.13 38.62
N ILE A 100 -15.48 -28.65 39.41
CA ILE A 100 -15.56 -28.96 40.85
C ILE A 100 -15.93 -30.42 41.09
N SER A 101 -16.80 -30.99 40.24
CA SER A 101 -17.23 -32.38 40.40
C SER A 101 -16.16 -33.40 40.00
N THR A 102 -15.23 -33.02 39.11
CA THR A 102 -14.24 -33.93 38.52
C THR A 102 -12.82 -33.75 39.04
N MET A 103 -12.41 -32.53 39.44
CA MET A 103 -11.04 -32.25 39.88
C MET A 103 -10.90 -32.21 41.41
N SER A 104 -9.71 -32.60 41.87
CA SER A 104 -9.33 -32.43 43.28
C SER A 104 -8.97 -30.97 43.59
N LEU A 105 -8.98 -30.60 44.87
CA LEU A 105 -8.64 -29.23 45.32
C LEU A 105 -7.26 -28.76 44.84
N ALA A 106 -6.26 -29.65 44.84
CA ALA A 106 -4.90 -29.33 44.41
C ALA A 106 -4.84 -29.05 42.89
N GLU A 107 -5.57 -29.82 42.09
CA GLU A 107 -5.70 -29.60 40.64
C GLU A 107 -6.45 -28.31 40.34
N LEU A 108 -7.51 -28.00 41.09
CA LEU A 108 -8.27 -26.77 40.94
C LEU A 108 -7.41 -25.53 41.24
N LEU A 109 -6.60 -25.57 42.30
CA LEU A 109 -5.66 -24.49 42.62
C LEU A 109 -4.62 -24.31 41.52
N ARG A 110 -4.06 -25.42 40.99
CA ARG A 110 -3.11 -25.36 39.88
C ARG A 110 -3.76 -24.76 38.62
N LYS A 111 -4.96 -25.20 38.25
CA LYS A 111 -5.68 -24.68 37.09
C LYS A 111 -6.05 -23.21 37.28
N SER A 112 -6.38 -22.77 38.49
CA SER A 112 -6.61 -21.36 38.78
C SER A 112 -5.36 -20.50 38.56
N ALA A 113 -4.18 -20.98 38.96
CA ALA A 113 -2.93 -20.27 38.75
C ALA A 113 -2.55 -20.20 37.27
N GLU A 114 -2.78 -21.28 36.52
CA GLU A 114 -2.61 -21.36 35.08
C GLU A 114 -3.51 -20.36 34.35
N LEU A 115 -4.82 -20.35 34.65
CA LEU A 115 -5.77 -19.42 34.04
C LEU A 115 -5.43 -17.95 34.36
N VAL A 116 -4.95 -17.65 35.57
CA VAL A 116 -4.49 -16.29 35.91
C VAL A 116 -3.27 -15.89 35.09
N SER A 117 -2.36 -16.82 34.79
CA SER A 117 -1.22 -16.56 33.91
C SER A 117 -1.69 -16.31 32.48
N GLU A 118 -2.57 -17.17 31.96
CA GLU A 118 -3.13 -17.08 30.62
C GLU A 118 -3.91 -15.79 30.41
N ILE A 119 -4.75 -15.37 31.37
CA ILE A 119 -5.45 -14.08 31.32
C ILE A 119 -4.47 -12.90 31.20
N ARG A 120 -3.33 -12.95 31.89
CA ARG A 120 -2.32 -11.89 31.82
C ARG A 120 -1.58 -11.89 30.48
N GLU A 121 -1.29 -13.07 29.95
CA GLU A 121 -0.69 -13.23 28.62
C GLU A 121 -1.62 -12.71 27.54
N LEU A 122 -2.89 -13.14 27.54
CA LEU A 122 -3.92 -12.68 26.62
C LEU A 122 -4.16 -11.17 26.69
N ASP A 123 -4.12 -10.56 27.88
CA ASP A 123 -4.20 -9.10 27.97
C ASP A 123 -2.97 -8.44 27.35
N GLY A 124 -1.77 -8.99 27.56
CA GLY A 124 -0.54 -8.54 26.91
C GLY A 124 -0.61 -8.62 25.38
N GLU A 125 -1.10 -9.75 24.84
CA GLU A 125 -1.32 -9.94 23.40
C GLU A 125 -2.34 -8.94 22.84
N LYS A 126 -3.46 -8.75 23.54
CA LYS A 126 -4.48 -7.76 23.17
C LYS A 126 -3.89 -6.35 23.13
N GLN A 127 -3.12 -5.96 24.14
CA GLN A 127 -2.46 -4.65 24.17
C GLN A 127 -1.45 -4.51 23.03
N SER A 128 -0.67 -5.55 22.76
CA SER A 128 0.30 -5.58 21.65
C SER A 128 -0.40 -5.41 20.29
N LEU A 129 -1.50 -6.12 20.06
CA LEU A 129 -2.29 -6.01 18.83
C LEU A 129 -2.89 -4.62 18.67
N VAL A 130 -3.52 -4.10 19.73
CA VAL A 130 -4.10 -2.76 19.77
C VAL A 130 -3.03 -1.70 19.49
N TYR A 131 -1.85 -1.83 20.10
CA TYR A 131 -0.73 -0.92 19.85
C TYR A 131 -0.25 -1.01 18.40
N ASN A 132 -0.02 -2.21 17.86
CA ASN A 132 0.46 -2.37 16.50
C ASN A 132 -0.52 -1.77 15.50
N HIS A 133 -1.81 -2.09 15.64
CA HIS A 133 -2.84 -1.57 14.75
C HIS A 133 -2.98 -0.04 14.87
N HIS A 134 -3.01 0.51 16.08
CA HIS A 134 -3.08 1.96 16.24
C HIS A 134 -1.84 2.68 15.71
N HIS A 135 -0.65 2.14 15.96
CA HIS A 135 0.58 2.69 15.43
C HIS A 135 0.60 2.66 13.89
N GLU A 136 0.17 1.56 13.28
CA GLU A 136 0.03 1.43 11.83
C GLU A 136 -1.00 2.42 11.25
N LEU A 137 -2.17 2.57 11.88
CA LEU A 137 -3.19 3.54 11.47
C LEU A 137 -2.67 4.98 11.54
N VAL A 138 -1.93 5.32 12.59
CA VAL A 138 -1.30 6.64 12.74
C VAL A 138 -0.24 6.85 11.65
N ALA A 139 0.61 5.85 11.40
CA ALA A 139 1.62 5.91 10.35
C ALA A 139 1.01 6.04 8.94
N ALA A 140 -0.08 5.32 8.67
CA ALA A 140 -0.84 5.41 7.43
C ALA A 140 -1.48 6.79 7.28
N SER A 141 -2.08 7.32 8.34
CA SER A 141 -2.67 8.66 8.37
C SER A 141 -1.63 9.75 8.08
N GLU A 142 -0.43 9.64 8.65
CA GLU A 142 0.68 10.55 8.37
C GLU A 142 1.18 10.42 6.92
N THR A 143 1.20 9.21 6.37
CA THR A 143 1.52 8.98 4.96
C THR A 143 0.50 9.64 4.04
N ILE A 144 -0.80 9.48 4.32
CA ILE A 144 -1.88 10.16 3.59
C ILE A 144 -1.71 11.67 3.68
N ARG A 145 -1.39 12.20 4.86
CA ARG A 145 -1.14 13.63 5.06
C ARG A 145 0.03 14.12 4.19
N LYS A 146 1.15 13.39 4.15
CA LYS A 146 2.30 13.70 3.28
C LYS A 146 1.96 13.57 1.79
N MET A 147 1.12 12.62 1.40
CA MET A 147 0.65 12.51 0.03
C MET A 147 -0.21 13.70 -0.36
N LYS A 148 -1.13 14.11 0.53
CA LYS A 148 -1.98 15.29 0.34
C LYS A 148 -1.14 16.56 0.18
N THR A 149 -0.17 16.82 1.06
CA THR A 149 0.67 18.03 0.95
C THR A 149 1.51 18.05 -0.33
N ARG A 150 1.97 16.90 -0.82
CA ARG A 150 2.63 16.82 -2.14
C ARG A 150 1.68 17.08 -3.30
N ALA A 151 0.45 16.56 -3.21
CA ALA A 151 -0.57 16.80 -4.23
C ALA A 151 -0.96 18.29 -4.28
N ASP A 152 -1.23 18.90 -3.12
CA ASP A 152 -1.53 20.34 -3.01
C ASP A 152 -0.33 21.20 -3.52
N GLY A 153 0.91 20.71 -3.38
CA GLY A 153 2.10 21.35 -3.93
C GLY A 153 2.28 21.22 -5.45
N LEU A 154 1.54 20.31 -6.11
CA LEU A 154 1.59 20.12 -7.56
C LEU A 154 0.77 21.19 -8.29
N ASP A 155 -0.33 21.65 -7.70
CA ASP A 155 -1.20 22.68 -8.28
C ASP A 155 -0.44 23.94 -8.77
N PRO A 156 0.41 24.61 -7.96
CA PRO A 156 1.16 25.78 -8.44
C PRO A 156 2.17 25.44 -9.55
N SER A 157 2.68 24.21 -9.60
CA SER A 157 3.57 23.77 -10.68
C SER A 157 2.81 23.59 -12.00
N LEU A 158 1.57 23.11 -11.94
CA LEU A 158 0.68 22.99 -13.09
C LEU A 158 0.25 24.38 -13.59
N ASP A 159 -0.07 25.31 -12.68
CA ASP A 159 -0.40 26.70 -13.04
C ASP A 159 0.77 27.41 -13.73
N SER A 160 1.99 27.22 -13.21
CA SER A 160 3.22 27.72 -13.84
C SER A 160 3.43 27.14 -15.25
N LEU A 161 3.21 25.83 -15.41
CA LEU A 161 3.29 25.15 -16.69
C LEU A 161 2.25 25.68 -17.68
N GLN A 162 1.00 25.88 -17.25
CA GLN A 162 -0.05 26.47 -18.09
C GLN A 162 0.31 27.89 -18.54
N SER A 163 0.83 28.71 -17.62
CA SER A 163 1.31 30.06 -17.94
C SER A 163 2.43 30.02 -18.99
N SER A 164 3.41 29.12 -18.83
CA SER A 164 4.49 28.93 -19.81
C SER A 164 3.98 28.45 -21.18
N PHE A 165 2.94 27.61 -21.23
CA PHE A 165 2.33 27.18 -22.48
C PHE A 165 1.57 28.32 -23.15
N SER A 166 0.86 29.15 -22.37
CA SER A 166 0.18 30.33 -22.88
C SER A 166 1.16 31.35 -23.48
N THR A 167 2.30 31.58 -22.84
CA THR A 167 3.34 32.48 -23.38
C THR A 167 3.98 31.89 -24.63
N MET A 168 4.26 30.58 -24.65
CA MET A 168 4.75 29.89 -25.86
C MET A 168 3.74 29.99 -27.00
N SER A 169 2.44 29.80 -26.74
CA SER A 169 1.38 29.93 -27.75
C SER A 169 1.31 31.37 -28.29
N GLN A 170 1.39 32.37 -27.42
CA GLN A 170 1.39 33.78 -27.82
C GLN A 170 2.63 34.15 -28.64
N LEU A 171 3.81 33.66 -28.25
CA LEU A 171 5.04 33.82 -29.01
C LEU A 171 4.95 33.13 -30.37
N ALA A 172 4.42 31.90 -30.41
CA ALA A 172 4.20 31.16 -31.64
C ALA A 172 3.25 31.91 -32.58
N GLU A 173 2.18 32.54 -32.06
CA GLU A 173 1.27 33.35 -32.87
C GLU A 173 1.93 34.64 -33.39
N THR A 174 2.77 35.31 -32.58
CA THR A 174 3.54 36.47 -33.07
C THR A 174 4.62 36.10 -34.08
N LEU A 175 5.19 34.88 -33.99
CA LEU A 175 6.17 34.35 -34.95
C LEU A 175 5.49 33.74 -36.18
N ALA A 176 4.24 33.31 -36.06
CA ALA A 176 3.43 32.86 -37.17
C ALA A 176 3.16 34.09 -38.06
N LEU A 177 3.87 34.13 -39.19
CA LEU A 177 3.70 35.14 -40.22
C LEU A 177 2.21 35.33 -40.54
N PRO A 178 1.74 36.58 -40.71
CA PRO A 178 0.34 36.84 -40.97
C PRO A 178 -0.10 36.11 -42.25
N PRO A 179 -1.29 35.50 -42.27
CA PRO A 179 -1.72 34.54 -43.31
C PRO A 179 -1.72 35.09 -44.73
N HIS A 180 -1.69 36.41 -44.91
CA HIS A 180 -1.62 37.08 -46.20
C HIS A 180 -0.24 37.03 -46.88
N LEU A 181 0.85 36.74 -46.14
CA LEU A 181 2.21 36.62 -46.70
C LEU A 181 2.63 35.16 -46.95
N THR A 182 1.94 34.20 -46.31
CA THR A 182 2.20 32.76 -46.44
C THR A 182 1.44 32.13 -47.61
N ALA A 183 0.23 32.62 -47.93
CA ALA A 183 -0.55 32.19 -49.09
C ALA A 183 0.16 32.32 -50.47
N PRO A 184 0.87 33.43 -50.80
CA PRO A 184 1.54 33.56 -52.10
C PRO A 184 2.82 32.73 -52.24
N VAL A 185 3.47 32.32 -51.13
CA VAL A 185 4.70 31.51 -51.16
C VAL A 185 4.40 30.05 -51.50
N LEU A 186 3.29 29.49 -50.99
CA LEU A 186 2.81 28.16 -51.36
C LEU A 186 2.28 28.10 -52.81
N ALA A 187 1.64 29.18 -53.28
CA ALA A 187 1.16 29.26 -54.67
C ALA A 187 2.31 29.32 -55.70
N ARG A 188 3.46 29.90 -55.34
CA ARG A 188 4.62 30.06 -56.24
C ARG A 188 5.47 28.80 -56.42
N HIS A 189 5.38 27.82 -55.51
CA HIS A 189 6.09 26.53 -55.63
C HIS A 189 5.19 25.38 -56.12
N GLY A 190 3.89 25.62 -56.34
CA GLY A 190 2.90 24.60 -56.75
C GLY A 190 2.75 24.38 -58.27
N SER A 191 3.47 25.08 -59.15
CA SER A 191 3.31 24.93 -60.60
C SER A 191 4.37 24.00 -61.21
N VAL A 192 4.15 22.68 -61.10
CA VAL A 192 4.66 21.75 -62.12
C VAL A 192 3.52 21.50 -63.09
N PRO A 193 3.60 21.92 -64.36
CA PRO A 193 2.53 21.67 -65.33
C PRO A 193 2.49 20.18 -65.66
N SER A 194 1.40 19.51 -65.23
CA SER A 194 1.01 18.20 -65.73
C SER A 194 0.69 18.35 -67.22
N THR A 195 1.65 17.97 -68.06
CA THR A 195 1.43 17.84 -69.50
C THR A 195 0.94 16.43 -69.79
N ALA A 196 -0.20 16.37 -70.45
CA ALA A 196 -0.65 15.31 -71.36
C ALA A 196 -0.70 13.87 -70.82
N SER A 197 -1.93 13.38 -70.60
CA SER A 197 -2.33 12.10 -71.19
C SER A 197 -3.85 12.02 -71.30
N ALA A 198 -4.35 12.56 -72.42
CA ALA A 198 -5.65 12.17 -72.95
C ALA A 198 -5.44 10.92 -73.81
N ALA A 199 -5.94 9.76 -73.36
CA ALA A 199 -6.20 8.62 -74.24
C ALA A 199 -7.16 7.61 -73.56
N ALA A 200 -8.29 7.37 -74.24
CA ALA A 200 -9.17 6.18 -74.18
C ALA A 200 -9.77 5.82 -72.81
N SER A 201 -11.08 5.89 -72.54
CA SER A 201 -12.27 5.54 -73.34
C SER A 201 -12.14 4.24 -74.14
N THR A 202 -12.21 3.11 -73.43
CA THR A 202 -12.69 1.78 -73.90
C THR A 202 -13.10 1.04 -72.61
N ALA A 203 -14.37 1.05 -72.24
CA ALA A 203 -15.30 -0.06 -72.44
C ALA A 203 -14.81 -1.39 -71.84
N ASN A 204 -15.38 -1.82 -70.70
CA ASN A 204 -16.37 -2.91 -70.62
C ASN A 204 -16.62 -3.30 -69.14
N PRO A 205 -17.86 -3.53 -68.70
CA PRO A 205 -18.15 -4.07 -67.37
C PRO A 205 -18.18 -5.60 -67.41
N GLN A 206 -17.75 -6.22 -66.31
CA GLN A 206 -18.35 -7.39 -65.63
C GLN A 206 -17.59 -7.60 -64.33
#